data_AF-A0AAD4ETK7-F1
#
_entry.id   AF-A0AAD4ETK7-F1
#
_cell.length_a   1.000
_cell.length_b   1.000
_cell.length_c   1.000
_cell.angle_alpha   90.00
_cell.angle_beta   90.00
_cell.angle_gamma   90.00
#
_symmetry.space_group_name_H-M   'P 1'
#
loop_
_entity.id
_entity.type
_entity.pdbx_description
1 polymer ?
#
loop_
_entity_poly.entity_id
_entity_poly.type
_entity_poly.pdbx_seq_one_letter_code
_entity_poly.pdbx_strand_id
1 'polypeptide(L)'
;MAQACEVQAFSVPDGLTKDQERLLKKKRKQAGSQVDRWKEMYRILFPDDDENDIPEPYDEDDPRMTWEAHRAQEFDQYERYLRRELPRLVRQRLEVAASDISSGPLETELRNRLVDIVRDSQSHLFQLYREL
;
A
#
# COMPACT_ATOMS: atom_id res chain seq x y z
N MET A 1 -6.10 50.06 -9.99
CA MET A 1 -6.99 50.56 -8.93
C MET A 1 -7.46 49.34 -8.15
N ALA A 2 -7.15 49.24 -6.85
CA ALA A 2 -7.61 48.13 -6.02
C ALA A 2 -9.00 48.47 -5.49
N GLN A 3 -10.00 47.63 -5.79
CA GLN A 3 -11.36 47.82 -5.32
C GLN A 3 -11.46 47.31 -3.89
N ALA A 4 -11.94 48.14 -2.98
CA ALA A 4 -12.15 47.76 -1.58
C ALA A 4 -13.25 46.69 -1.51
N CYS A 5 -13.03 45.66 -0.71
CA CYS A 5 -13.99 44.57 -0.50
C CYS A 5 -15.17 45.06 0.35
N GLU A 6 -16.39 44.72 -0.06
CA GLU A 6 -17.61 45.03 0.69
C GLU A 6 -17.82 43.98 1.79
N VAL A 7 -17.98 44.42 3.04
CA VAL A 7 -18.15 43.52 4.18
C VAL A 7 -19.54 42.88 4.08
N GLN A 8 -19.58 41.63 3.62
CA GLN A 8 -20.80 40.82 3.70
C GLN A 8 -21.04 40.39 5.15
N ALA A 9 -22.28 40.52 5.60
CA ALA A 9 -22.71 40.00 6.89
C ALA A 9 -22.49 38.48 6.87
N PHE A 10 -21.73 37.96 7.84
CA PHE A 10 -21.50 36.54 8.03
C PHE A 10 -22.84 35.85 8.28
N SER A 11 -23.38 35.16 7.27
CA SER A 11 -24.50 34.24 7.46
C SER A 11 -23.95 33.00 8.17
N VAL A 12 -24.66 32.54 9.21
CA VAL A 12 -24.35 31.26 9.82
C VAL A 12 -24.35 30.21 8.71
N PRO A 13 -23.24 29.49 8.45
CA PRO A 13 -23.22 28.46 7.44
C PRO A 13 -24.35 27.48 7.71
N ASP A 14 -25.08 27.08 6.66
CA ASP A 14 -26.08 26.04 6.80
C ASP A 14 -25.36 24.78 7.31
N GLY A 15 -25.65 24.43 8.56
CA GLY A 15 -25.03 23.28 9.20
C GLY A 15 -25.59 21.98 8.64
N LEU A 16 -25.08 20.87 9.13
CA LEU A 16 -25.67 19.57 8.83
C LEU A 16 -27.12 19.51 9.31
N THR A 17 -28.06 19.32 8.39
CA THR A 17 -29.47 19.13 8.76
C THR A 17 -29.66 17.80 9.49
N LYS A 18 -30.69 17.70 10.34
CA LYS A 18 -31.01 16.46 11.06
C LYS A 18 -31.29 15.28 10.11
N ASP A 19 -31.80 15.57 8.92
CA ASP A 19 -32.08 14.56 7.90
C ASP A 19 -30.79 14.02 7.25
N GLN A 20 -29.84 14.91 6.94
CA GLN A 20 -28.50 14.52 6.49
C GLN A 20 -27.80 13.66 7.55
N GLU A 21 -27.83 14.06 8.83
CA GLU A 21 -27.24 13.29 9.93
C GLU A 21 -27.86 11.88 10.03
N ARG A 22 -29.18 11.79 9.88
CA ARG A 22 -29.91 10.52 9.91
C ARG A 22 -29.54 9.61 8.73
N LEU A 23 -29.37 10.17 7.53
CA LEU A 23 -28.96 9.44 6.34
C LEU A 23 -27.53 8.90 6.48
N LEU A 24 -26.61 9.74 6.96
CA LEU A 24 -25.21 9.34 7.21
C LEU A 24 -25.10 8.21 8.24
N LYS A 25 -25.87 8.27 9.34
CA LYS A 25 -25.89 7.21 10.37
C LYS A 25 -26.40 5.87 9.84
N LYS A 26 -27.38 5.87 8.92
CA LYS A 26 -27.87 4.65 8.27
C LYS A 26 -26.83 4.05 7.33
N LYS A 27 -26.15 4.91 6.55
CA LYS A 27 -25.15 4.54 5.55
C LYS A 27 -23.85 3.98 6.14
N ARG A 28 -23.48 4.38 7.36
CA ARG A 28 -22.30 3.84 8.08
C ARG A 28 -22.28 2.30 8.20
N LYS A 29 -23.43 1.63 8.04
CA LYS A 29 -23.55 0.16 8.09
C LYS A 29 -23.55 -0.53 6.71
N GLN A 30 -23.51 0.21 5.61
CA GLN A 30 -23.51 -0.39 4.26
C GLN A 30 -22.11 -0.87 3.85
N ALA A 31 -22.07 -2.05 3.24
CA ALA A 31 -20.89 -2.58 2.57
C ALA A 31 -20.72 -1.93 1.19
N GLY A 32 -19.47 -1.76 0.76
CA GLY A 32 -19.08 -1.05 -0.46
C GLY A 32 -17.63 -0.58 -0.40
N SER A 33 -17.07 -0.18 -1.53
CA SER A 33 -15.69 0.35 -1.59
C SER A 33 -15.60 1.70 -0.87
N GLN A 34 -14.39 2.11 -0.46
CA GLN A 34 -14.18 3.40 0.20
C GLN A 34 -14.54 4.57 -0.72
N VAL A 35 -14.29 4.43 -2.02
CA VAL A 35 -14.64 5.42 -3.05
C VAL A 35 -16.16 5.60 -3.15
N ASP A 36 -16.90 4.50 -3.19
CA ASP A 36 -18.36 4.54 -3.28
C ASP A 36 -18.96 5.18 -2.02
N ARG A 37 -18.44 4.84 -0.84
CA ARG A 37 -18.88 5.44 0.42
C ARG A 37 -18.62 6.95 0.48
N TRP A 38 -17.49 7.40 -0.05
CA TRP A 38 -17.18 8.83 -0.16
C TRP A 38 -18.18 9.56 -1.06
N LYS A 39 -18.38 9.07 -2.29
CA LYS A 39 -19.31 9.68 -3.25
C LYS A 39 -20.73 9.74 -2.70
N GLU A 40 -21.17 8.69 -2.02
CA GLU A 40 -22.49 8.67 -1.37
C GLU A 40 -22.60 9.64 -0.20
N MET A 41 -21.56 9.76 0.64
CA MET A 41 -21.52 10.74 1.72
C MET A 41 -21.59 12.16 1.17
N TYR A 42 -20.81 12.45 0.12
CA TYR A 42 -20.78 13.76 -0.52
C TYR A 42 -22.17 14.17 -1.03
N ARG A 43 -22.87 13.28 -1.74
CA ARG A 43 -24.25 13.52 -2.22
C ARG A 43 -25.27 13.81 -1.12
N ILE A 44 -25.06 13.27 0.08
CA ILE A 44 -25.93 13.58 1.22
C ILE A 44 -25.64 14.99 1.74
N LEU A 45 -24.37 15.36 1.82
CA LEU A 45 -23.93 16.67 2.32
C LEU A 45 -24.26 17.80 1.35
N PHE A 46 -24.14 17.54 0.06
CA PHE A 46 -24.29 18.49 -1.03
C PHE A 46 -25.24 17.91 -2.10
N PRO A 47 -26.55 17.87 -1.83
CA PRO A 47 -27.53 17.26 -2.75
C PRO A 47 -27.76 18.07 -4.02
N ASP A 48 -27.39 19.36 -4.02
CA ASP A 48 -27.56 20.28 -5.14
C ASP A 48 -26.33 20.33 -6.08
N ASP A 49 -25.21 19.73 -5.68
CA ASP A 49 -24.00 19.64 -6.50
C ASP A 49 -24.17 18.61 -7.63
N ASP A 50 -23.60 18.88 -8.80
CA ASP A 50 -23.61 17.93 -9.92
C ASP A 50 -22.67 16.74 -9.67
N GLU A 51 -22.93 15.61 -10.33
CA GLU A 51 -22.10 14.40 -10.17
C GLU A 51 -20.64 14.63 -10.63
N ASN A 52 -20.44 15.57 -11.56
CA ASN A 52 -19.10 15.96 -12.03
C ASN A 52 -18.34 16.86 -11.04
N ASP A 53 -19.04 17.48 -10.09
CA ASP A 53 -18.44 18.34 -9.07
C ASP A 53 -18.03 17.54 -7.81
N ILE A 54 -18.34 16.24 -7.77
CA ILE A 54 -17.94 15.38 -6.66
C ILE A 54 -16.42 15.19 -6.70
N PRO A 55 -15.68 15.70 -5.71
CA PRO A 55 -14.23 15.55 -5.66
C PRO A 55 -13.88 14.07 -5.49
N GLU A 56 -12.73 13.68 -6.05
CA GLU A 56 -12.21 12.34 -5.82
C GLU A 56 -11.82 12.17 -4.34
N PRO A 57 -12.07 10.99 -3.73
CA PRO A 57 -11.82 10.75 -2.31
C PRO A 57 -10.35 10.81 -1.90
N TYR A 58 -9.45 10.72 -2.85
CA TYR A 58 -8.01 10.73 -2.63
C TYR A 58 -7.41 11.86 -3.45
N ASP A 59 -6.55 12.65 -2.81
CA ASP A 59 -5.72 13.60 -3.54
C ASP A 59 -4.69 12.79 -4.34
N GLU A 60 -4.69 12.92 -5.67
CA GLU A 60 -3.65 12.31 -6.52
C GLU A 60 -2.24 12.77 -6.12
N ASP A 61 -2.15 13.94 -5.48
CA ASP A 61 -0.93 14.56 -4.95
C ASP A 61 -0.67 14.29 -3.45
N ASP A 62 -1.39 13.37 -2.77
CA ASP A 62 -1.13 13.10 -1.34
C ASP A 62 0.29 12.52 -1.15
N PRO A 63 1.21 13.25 -0.47
CA PRO A 63 2.58 12.77 -0.24
C PRO A 63 2.64 11.48 0.59
N ARG A 64 1.56 11.11 1.31
CA ARG A 64 1.46 9.85 2.05
C ARG A 64 1.16 8.67 1.14
N MET A 65 0.32 8.85 0.12
CA MET A 65 0.05 7.82 -0.89
C MET A 65 1.29 7.56 -1.75
N THR A 66 2.00 8.63 -2.15
CA THR A 66 3.27 8.47 -2.86
C THR A 66 4.33 7.82 -1.98
N TRP A 67 4.43 8.17 -0.69
CA TRP A 67 5.33 7.52 0.27
C TRP A 67 5.03 6.03 0.44
N GLU A 68 3.76 5.64 0.61
CA GLU A 68 3.36 4.24 0.75
C GLU A 68 3.60 3.44 -0.54
N ALA A 69 3.30 4.03 -1.70
CA ALA A 69 3.59 3.44 -3.00
C ALA A 69 5.11 3.28 -3.22
N HIS A 70 5.91 4.31 -2.90
CA HIS A 70 7.36 4.26 -2.96
C HIS A 70 7.93 3.20 -2.01
N ARG A 71 7.40 3.09 -0.80
CA ARG A 71 7.81 2.09 0.19
C ARG A 71 7.49 0.68 -0.30
N ALA A 72 6.29 0.45 -0.84
CA ALA A 72 5.92 -0.84 -1.44
C ALA A 72 6.85 -1.20 -2.61
N GLN A 73 7.16 -0.22 -3.47
CA GLN A 73 8.08 -0.40 -4.60
C GLN A 73 9.52 -0.67 -4.15
N GLU A 74 9.99 -0.05 -3.07
CA GLU A 74 11.31 -0.30 -2.49
C GLU A 74 11.40 -1.71 -1.89
N PHE A 75 10.36 -2.15 -1.17
CA PHE A 75 10.25 -3.51 -0.65
C PHE A 75 10.27 -4.56 -1.77
N ASP A 76 9.51 -4.33 -2.84
CA ASP A 76 9.52 -5.19 -4.04
C ASP A 76 10.90 -5.28 -4.70
N GLN A 77 11.62 -4.15 -4.79
CA GLN A 77 12.97 -4.12 -5.35
C GLN A 77 13.97 -4.87 -4.46
N TYR A 78 13.91 -4.63 -3.15
CA TYR A 78 14.76 -5.30 -2.19
C TYR A 78 14.50 -6.81 -2.13
N GLU A 79 13.25 -7.22 -2.28
CA GLU A 79 12.88 -8.63 -2.34
C GLU A 79 13.44 -9.33 -3.58
N ARG A 80 13.30 -8.72 -4.77
CA ARG A 80 13.88 -9.26 -6.00
C ARG A 80 15.39 -9.38 -5.90
N TYR A 81 16.04 -8.38 -5.28
CA TYR A 81 17.45 -8.41 -4.99
C TYR A 81 17.81 -9.59 -4.06
N LEU A 82 17.09 -9.77 -2.94
CA LEU A 82 17.31 -10.87 -2.00
C LEU A 82 17.14 -12.24 -2.65
N ARG A 83 16.11 -12.45 -3.49
CA ARG A 83 15.91 -13.71 -4.21
C ARG A 83 17.06 -14.05 -5.15
N ARG A 84 17.68 -13.02 -5.76
CA ARG A 84 18.78 -13.20 -6.71
C ARG A 84 20.12 -13.41 -6.01
N GLU A 85 20.43 -12.60 -5.01
CA GLU A 85 21.78 -12.55 -4.42
C GLU A 85 21.96 -13.52 -3.26
N LEU A 86 20.92 -13.80 -2.45
CA LEU A 86 21.10 -14.68 -1.29
C LEU A 86 21.53 -16.11 -1.66
N PRO A 87 20.93 -16.78 -2.66
CA PRO A 87 21.36 -18.13 -3.03
C PRO A 87 22.80 -18.16 -3.57
N ARG A 88 23.23 -17.09 -4.25
CA ARG A 88 24.61 -16.93 -4.77
C ARG A 88 25.60 -16.73 -3.63
N LEU A 89 25.26 -15.85 -2.68
CA LEU A 89 26.08 -15.57 -1.51
C LEU A 89 26.22 -16.82 -0.62
N VAL A 90 25.14 -17.58 -0.44
CA VAL A 90 25.17 -18.86 0.29
C VAL A 90 26.06 -19.88 -0.41
N ARG A 91 25.95 -20.04 -1.73
CA ARG A 91 26.82 -20.93 -2.52
C ARG A 91 28.30 -20.56 -2.36
N GLN A 92 28.63 -19.28 -2.52
CA GLN A 92 30.02 -18.80 -2.40
C GLN A 92 30.58 -19.06 -1.00
N ARG A 93 29.80 -18.81 0.06
CA ARG A 93 30.23 -19.07 1.43
C ARG A 93 30.39 -20.57 1.72
N LEU A 94 29.55 -21.41 1.14
CA LEU A 94 29.69 -22.88 1.24
C LEU A 94 30.91 -23.39 0.48
N GLU A 95 31.25 -22.79 -0.66
CA GLU A 95 32.46 -23.12 -1.42
C GLU A 95 33.73 -22.85 -0.62
N VAL A 96 33.79 -21.69 0.05
CA VAL A 96 34.90 -21.32 0.94
C VAL A 96 34.95 -22.21 2.19
N ALA A 97 33.80 -22.55 2.78
CA ALA A 97 33.78 -23.42 3.96
C ALA A 97 34.19 -24.87 3.65
N ALA A 98 33.91 -25.34 2.43
CA ALA A 98 34.24 -26.69 1.99
C ALA A 98 35.66 -26.85 1.46
N SER A 99 36.35 -25.76 1.08
CA SER A 99 37.75 -25.89 0.62
C SER A 99 38.68 -26.42 1.72
N ASP A 100 38.25 -26.37 2.98
CA ASP A 100 38.99 -26.88 4.13
C ASP A 100 38.72 -28.38 4.41
N ILE A 101 37.70 -28.99 3.78
CA ILE A 101 37.27 -30.38 4.00
C ILE A 101 37.35 -31.12 2.67
N SER A 102 38.06 -32.25 2.64
CA SER A 102 38.24 -33.11 1.45
C SER A 102 36.92 -33.31 0.67
N SER A 103 36.70 -32.53 -0.39
CA SER A 103 35.37 -32.39 -0.99
C SER A 103 34.97 -33.61 -1.81
N GLY A 104 33.88 -34.26 -1.41
CA GLY A 104 33.31 -35.44 -2.08
C GLY A 104 32.03 -35.13 -2.89
N PRO A 105 31.54 -36.09 -3.71
CA PRO A 105 30.31 -35.93 -4.48
C PRO A 105 29.06 -35.67 -3.61
N LEU A 106 29.02 -36.22 -2.40
CA LEU A 106 27.93 -35.99 -1.43
C LEU A 106 27.85 -34.53 -0.96
N GLU A 107 28.99 -33.87 -0.78
CA GLU A 107 29.04 -32.48 -0.30
C GLU A 107 28.58 -31.49 -1.39
N THR A 108 28.91 -31.80 -2.65
CA THR A 108 28.45 -31.03 -3.80
C THR A 108 26.92 -31.11 -3.95
N GLU A 109 26.36 -32.32 -3.76
CA GLU A 109 24.91 -32.54 -3.77
C GLU A 109 24.21 -31.77 -2.64
N LEU A 110 24.74 -31.83 -1.43
CA LEU A 110 24.22 -31.07 -0.28
C LEU A 110 24.26 -29.56 -0.52
N ARG A 111 25.34 -29.04 -1.15
CA ARG A 111 25.43 -27.61 -1.49
C ARG A 111 24.36 -27.17 -2.47
N ASN A 112 24.14 -27.94 -3.54
CA ASN A 112 23.10 -27.63 -4.51
C ASN A 112 21.72 -27.66 -3.86
N ARG A 113 21.44 -28.68 -3.06
CA ARG A 113 20.17 -28.81 -2.35
C ARG A 113 19.94 -27.68 -1.34
N LEU A 114 20.99 -27.18 -0.69
CA LEU A 114 20.87 -26.05 0.23
C LEU A 114 20.55 -24.73 -0.49
N VAL A 115 21.07 -24.54 -1.70
CA VAL A 115 20.71 -23.40 -2.56
C VAL A 115 19.22 -23.43 -2.92
N ASP A 116 18.69 -24.61 -3.24
CA ASP A 116 17.27 -24.79 -3.54
C ASP A 116 16.39 -24.56 -2.30
N ILE A 117 16.78 -25.13 -1.14
CA ILE A 117 16.09 -24.91 0.14
C ILE A 117 16.02 -23.42 0.49
N VAL A 118 17.11 -22.67 0.29
CA VAL A 118 17.14 -21.22 0.56
C VAL A 118 16.17 -20.48 -0.36
N ARG A 119 16.17 -20.80 -1.66
CA ARG A 119 15.26 -20.18 -2.64
C ARG A 119 13.79 -20.45 -2.30
N ASP A 120 13.46 -21.69 -1.94
CA ASP A 120 12.11 -22.12 -1.61
C ASP A 120 11.65 -21.45 -0.30
N SER A 121 12.52 -21.42 0.70
CA SER A 121 12.25 -20.77 1.98
C SER A 121 12.02 -19.26 1.82
N GLN A 122 12.83 -18.57 0.99
CA GLN A 122 12.62 -17.16 0.69
C GLN A 122 11.27 -16.91 0.02
N SER A 123 10.90 -17.74 -0.96
CA SER A 123 9.62 -17.62 -1.67
C SER A 123 8.44 -17.82 -0.72
N HIS A 124 8.54 -18.80 0.17
CA HIS A 124 7.52 -19.08 1.18
C HIS A 124 7.39 -17.97 2.23
N LEU A 125 8.50 -17.49 2.79
CA LEU A 125 8.49 -16.39 3.76
C LEU A 125 7.90 -15.10 3.17
N PHE A 126 8.14 -14.83 1.88
CA PHE A 126 7.55 -13.68 1.21
C PHE A 126 6.02 -13.82 1.07
N GLN A 127 5.52 -15.01 0.74
CA GLN A 127 4.08 -15.26 0.69
C GLN A 127 3.43 -15.02 2.04
N LEU A 128 4.02 -15.57 3.12
CA LEU A 128 3.53 -15.35 4.48
C LEU A 128 3.54 -13.86 4.88
N TYR A 129 4.57 -13.12 4.50
CA TYR A 129 4.64 -11.68 4.78
C TYR A 129 3.55 -10.88 4.06
N ARG A 130 3.18 -11.27 2.84
CA ARG A 130 2.10 -10.63 2.08
C ARG A 130 0.71 -10.92 2.61
N GLU A 131 0.56 -11.96 3.42
CA GLU A 131 -0.71 -12.37 4.02
C GLU A 131 -0.92 -11.80 5.45
N LEU A 132 0.10 -11.14 6.01
CA LEU A 132 0.06 -10.40 7.28
C LEU A 132 -0.53 -8.99 7.11
#